data_AF-A0A0G0VWR3-F1
#
_entry.id   AF-A0A0G0VWR3-F1
#
_cell.length_a   1.000
_cell.length_b   1.000
_cell.length_c   1.000
_cell.angle_alpha   90.00
_cell.angle_beta   90.00
_cell.angle_gamma   90.00
#
_symmetry.space_group_name_H-M   'P 1'
#
loop_
_entity.id
_entity.type
_entity.pdbx_description
1 polymer ?
#
loop_
_entity_poly.entity_id
_entity_poly.type
_entity_poly.pdbx_seq_one_letter_code
_entity_poly.pdbx_strand_id
1 'polypeptide(L)'
;MPDYSKAIAIVTAAAQKELVIPAALVVTMPVLVGFLGAEALGGFLGGSVIVGLMLAFFMCNTGGAWDNAKKYVEDGNMGGKGSDTHKAAVVG
;
A
#
# COMPACT_ATOMS: atom_id res chain seq x y z
N MET A 1 15.55 28.22 3.88
CA MET A 1 15.66 26.93 3.17
C MET A 1 14.68 25.96 3.80
N PRO A 2 14.11 24.99 3.06
CA PRO A 2 13.21 23.99 3.64
C PRO A 2 13.93 23.15 4.71
N ASP A 3 13.25 22.85 5.81
CA ASP A 3 13.75 21.94 6.86
C ASP A 3 13.30 20.50 6.56
N TYR A 4 14.16 19.77 5.87
CA TYR A 4 13.94 18.36 5.55
C TYR A 4 14.02 17.45 6.79
N SER A 5 14.80 17.82 7.80
CA SER A 5 14.95 17.04 9.02
C SER A 5 13.63 16.89 9.76
N LYS A 6 12.80 17.94 9.77
CA LYS A 6 11.45 17.90 10.33
C LYS A 6 10.54 16.93 9.58
N ALA A 7 10.57 16.92 8.24
CA ALA A 7 9.76 15.99 7.43
C ALA A 7 10.17 14.53 7.68
N ILE A 8 11.47 14.25 7.73
CA ILE A 8 12.00 12.92 8.05
C ILE A 8 11.53 12.47 9.43
N ALA A 9 11.67 13.33 10.45
CA ALA A 9 11.28 12.98 11.82
C ALA A 9 9.79 12.61 11.93
N ILE A 10 8.90 13.34 11.24
CA ILE A 10 7.46 13.05 11.21
C ILE A 10 7.20 11.67 10.59
N VAL A 11 7.76 11.41 9.41
CA VAL A 11 7.51 10.14 8.68
C VAL A 11 8.11 8.96 9.44
N THR A 12 9.31 9.10 10.02
CA THR A 12 9.95 8.04 10.81
C THR A 12 9.14 7.71 12.07
N ALA A 13 8.73 8.72 12.84
CA ALA A 13 7.95 8.50 14.06
C ALA A 13 6.59 7.84 13.75
N ALA A 14 5.91 8.30 12.69
CA ALA A 14 4.65 7.72 12.24
C ALA A 14 4.83 6.27 11.78
N ALA A 15 5.81 5.99 10.92
CA ALA A 15 6.06 4.64 10.41
C ALA A 15 6.36 3.64 11.54
N GLN A 16 7.18 4.03 12.52
CA GLN A 16 7.49 3.17 13.66
C GLN A 16 6.26 2.85 14.51
N LYS A 17 5.36 3.82 14.71
CA LYS A 17 4.14 3.62 15.50
C LYS A 17 3.10 2.78 14.76
N GLU A 18 2.84 3.11 13.49
CA GLU A 18 1.77 2.49 12.71
C GLU A 18 2.09 1.05 12.28
N LEU A 19 3.36 0.66 12.16
CA LEU A 19 3.75 -0.70 11.80
C LEU A 19 3.56 -1.73 12.92
N VAL A 20 3.49 -1.30 14.20
CA VAL A 20 3.38 -2.23 15.34
C VAL A 20 2.08 -3.04 15.27
N ILE A 21 0.96 -2.38 15.00
CA ILE A 21 -0.36 -3.01 14.96
C ILE A 21 -0.46 -4.08 13.86
N PRO A 22 -0.17 -3.79 12.57
CA PRO A 22 -0.25 -4.79 11.52
C PRO A 22 0.77 -5.92 11.73
N ALA A 23 1.98 -5.63 12.23
CA ALA A 23 2.97 -6.67 12.53
C ALA A 23 2.46 -7.62 13.64
N ALA A 24 1.88 -7.07 14.72
CA ALA A 24 1.31 -7.87 15.79
C ALA A 24 0.14 -8.73 15.28
N LEU A 25 -0.74 -8.19 14.42
CA LEU A 25 -1.84 -8.95 13.83
C LEU A 25 -1.34 -10.15 13.00
N VAL A 26 -0.34 -9.92 12.14
CA VAL A 26 0.22 -10.98 11.28
C VAL A 26 0.81 -12.13 12.11
N VAL A 27 1.46 -11.84 13.24
CA VAL A 27 2.07 -12.85 14.10
C VAL A 27 1.05 -13.55 14.99
N THR A 28 0.08 -12.81 15.54
CA THR A 28 -0.87 -13.34 16.53
C THR A 28 -2.02 -14.14 15.91
N MET A 29 -2.52 -13.73 14.75
CA MET A 29 -3.70 -14.36 14.14
C MET A 29 -3.51 -15.86 13.82
N PRO A 30 -2.40 -16.32 13.22
CA PRO A 30 -2.17 -17.75 13.00
C PRO A 30 -2.13 -18.54 14.31
N VAL A 31 -1.56 -17.97 15.38
CA VAL A 31 -1.49 -18.61 16.70
C VAL A 31 -2.89 -18.76 17.30
N LEU A 32 -3.71 -17.71 17.23
CA LEU A 32 -5.09 -17.73 17.71
C LEU A 32 -5.95 -18.75 16.96
N VAL A 33 -5.84 -18.79 15.62
CA VAL A 33 -6.56 -19.75 14.80
C VAL A 33 -6.05 -21.18 15.04
N GLY A 34 -4.76 -21.35 15.32
CA GLY A 34 -4.17 -22.65 15.65
C GLY A 34 -4.84 -23.35 16.84
N PHE A 35 -5.35 -22.60 17.82
CA PHE A 35 -6.11 -23.18 18.94
C PHE A 35 -7.45 -23.79 18.53
N LEU A 36 -7.97 -23.47 17.34
CA LEU A 36 -9.20 -24.04 16.79
C LEU A 36 -8.96 -25.36 16.01
N GLY A 37 -7.71 -25.80 15.85
CA GLY A 37 -7.34 -27.03 15.19
C GLY A 37 -6.63 -26.84 13.85
N ALA A 38 -6.04 -27.93 13.34
CA ALA A 38 -5.20 -27.91 12.16
C ALA A 38 -5.98 -27.59 10.87
N GLU A 39 -7.22 -28.09 10.75
CA GLU A 39 -8.07 -27.82 9.59
C GLU A 39 -8.45 -26.33 9.50
N ALA A 40 -8.79 -25.71 10.64
CA ALA A 40 -9.12 -24.29 10.71
C ALA A 40 -7.91 -23.41 10.35
N LEU A 41 -6.72 -23.75 10.86
CA LEU A 41 -5.47 -23.08 10.52
C LEU A 41 -5.13 -23.23 9.03
N GLY A 42 -5.29 -24.43 8.47
CA GLY A 42 -5.07 -24.68 7.04
C GLY A 42 -5.99 -23.83 6.16
N GLY A 43 -7.28 -23.73 6.51
CA GLY A 43 -8.25 -22.87 5.83
C GLY A 43 -7.89 -21.38 5.92
N PHE A 44 -7.49 -20.90 7.10
CA PHE A 44 -7.06 -19.52 7.31
C PHE A 44 -5.82 -19.16 6.49
N LEU A 45 -4.77 -20.00 6.53
CA LEU A 45 -3.55 -19.77 5.78
C LEU A 45 -3.82 -19.80 4.26
N GLY A 46 -4.55 -20.81 3.78
CA GLY A 46 -4.92 -20.90 2.36
C GLY A 46 -5.73 -19.70 1.87
N GLY A 47 -6.75 -19.29 2.63
CA GLY A 47 -7.55 -18.11 2.32
C GLY A 47 -6.74 -16.82 2.32
N SER A 48 -5.87 -16.63 3.32
CA SER A 48 -5.02 -15.45 3.43
C SER A 48 -4.07 -15.28 2.23
N VAL A 49 -3.53 -16.39 1.71
CA VAL A 49 -2.65 -16.39 0.54
C VAL A 49 -3.43 -16.01 -0.71
N ILE A 50 -4.59 -16.62 -0.95
CA ILE A 50 -5.39 -16.36 -2.16
C ILE A 50 -5.85 -14.90 -2.18
N VAL A 51 -6.46 -14.43 -1.10
CA VAL A 51 -6.97 -13.06 -1.01
C VAL A 51 -5.82 -12.05 -1.03
N GLY A 52 -4.76 -12.31 -0.27
CA GLY A 52 -3.59 -11.44 -0.19
C GLY A 52 -2.89 -11.28 -1.54
N LEU A 53 -2.72 -12.38 -2.29
CA LEU A 53 -2.08 -12.36 -3.60
C LEU A 53 -2.90 -11.56 -4.63
N MET A 54 -4.22 -11.77 -4.66
CA MET A 54 -5.09 -11.04 -5.57
C MET A 54 -5.06 -9.54 -5.28
N LEU A 55 -5.11 -9.15 -4.00
CA LEU A 55 -5.03 -7.75 -3.60
C LEU A 55 -3.65 -7.15 -3.90
N ALA A 56 -2.57 -7.89 -3.66
CA ALA A 56 -1.21 -7.44 -3.95
C ALA A 56 -1.03 -7.12 -5.44
N PHE A 57 -1.48 -8.01 -6.34
CA PHE A 57 -1.43 -7.74 -7.78
C PHE A 57 -2.28 -6.55 -8.18
N PHE A 58 -3.48 -6.41 -7.62
CA PHE A 58 -4.33 -5.26 -7.88
C PHE A 58 -3.67 -3.94 -7.47
N MET A 59 -3.10 -3.87 -6.26
CA MET A 59 -2.45 -2.66 -5.73
C MET A 59 -1.19 -2.29 -6.52
N CYS A 60 -0.34 -3.27 -6.84
CA CYS A 60 0.88 -3.03 -7.62
C CYS A 60 0.58 -2.53 -9.03
N ASN A 61 -0.35 -3.18 -9.74
CA ASN A 61 -0.67 -2.81 -11.12
C ASN A 61 -1.41 -1.49 -11.20
N THR A 62 -2.38 -1.25 -10.31
CA THR A 62 -3.17 -0.02 -10.31
C THR A 62 -2.30 1.18 -9.93
N GLY A 63 -1.48 1.06 -8.88
CA GLY A 63 -0.55 2.13 -8.49
C GLY A 63 0.49 2.45 -9.58
N GLY A 64 1.04 1.42 -10.23
CA GLY A 64 1.94 1.60 -11.37
C GLY A 64 1.24 2.25 -12.58
N ALA A 65 -0.01 1.86 -12.86
CA ALA A 65 -0.79 2.46 -13.94
C ALA A 65 -1.08 3.94 -13.69
N TRP A 66 -1.46 4.33 -12.47
CA TRP A 66 -1.68 5.73 -12.11
C TRP A 66 -0.38 6.56 -12.19
N ASP A 67 0.74 6.07 -11.66
CA ASP A 67 2.02 6.80 -11.76
C ASP A 67 2.49 6.96 -13.21
N ASN A 68 2.31 5.94 -14.05
CA ASN A 68 2.62 6.00 -15.48
C ASN A 68 1.68 6.93 -16.24
N ALA A 69 0.38 6.92 -15.92
CA ALA A 69 -0.59 7.85 -16.51
C ALA A 69 -0.24 9.29 -16.18
N LYS A 70 0.12 9.58 -14.91
CA LYS A 70 0.62 10.89 -14.50
C LYS A 70 1.82 11.31 -15.32
N LYS A 71 2.86 10.46 -15.43
CA LYS A 71 4.06 10.74 -16.23
C LYS A 71 3.71 11.01 -17.70
N TYR A 72 2.81 10.23 -18.28
CA TYR A 72 2.35 10.42 -19.66
C TYR A 72 1.70 11.80 -19.88
N VAL A 73 0.92 12.29 -18.92
CA VAL A 73 0.36 13.66 -18.95
C VAL A 73 1.46 14.71 -18.75
N GLU A 74 2.41 14.46 -17.84
CA GLU A 74 3.55 15.34 -17.58
C GLU A 74 4.45 15.54 -18.80
N ASP A 75 4.54 14.54 -19.68
CA ASP A 75 5.27 14.58 -20.95
C ASP A 75 4.54 15.39 -22.05
N GLY A 76 3.35 15.94 -21.76
CA GLY A 76 2.63 16.86 -22.64
C GLY A 76 1.54 16.24 -23.51
N ASN A 77 1.31 14.93 -23.42
CA ASN A 77 0.36 14.22 -24.30
C ASN A 77 -1.11 14.57 -24.03
N MET A 78 -1.43 15.17 -22.87
CA MET A 78 -2.79 15.52 -22.46
C MET A 78 -2.83 16.87 -21.72
N GLY A 79 -2.28 17.92 -22.34
CA GLY A 79 -2.30 19.28 -21.79
C GLY A 79 -1.13 19.63 -20.86
N GLY A 80 -0.29 18.65 -20.48
CA GLY A 80 0.96 18.92 -19.75
C GLY A 80 0.76 19.27 -18.27
N LYS A 81 1.87 19.59 -17.61
CA LYS A 81 1.90 19.96 -16.19
C LYS A 81 1.02 21.19 -15.91
N GLY A 82 0.25 21.13 -14.83
CA GLY A 82 -0.64 22.20 -14.38
C GLY A 82 -2.03 22.23 -15.03
N SER A 83 -2.26 21.41 -16.06
CA SER A 83 -3.60 21.20 -16.63
C SER A 83 -4.53 20.50 -15.62
N ASP A 84 -5.83 20.59 -15.84
CA ASP A 84 -6.80 19.90 -14.98
C ASP A 84 -6.67 18.36 -15.10
N THR A 85 -6.25 17.87 -16.27
CA THR A 85 -5.89 16.46 -16.47
C THR A 85 -4.66 16.05 -15.65
N HIS A 86 -3.63 16.92 -15.56
CA HIS A 86 -2.47 16.66 -14.70
C HIS A 86 -2.86 16.63 -13.22
N LYS A 87 -3.68 17.59 -12.75
CA LYS A 87 -4.17 17.58 -11.37
C LYS A 87 -4.97 16.33 -11.06
N ALA A 88 -5.83 15.88 -11.97
CA ALA A 88 -6.58 14.64 -11.81
C ALA A 88 -5.65 13.41 -11.73
N ALA A 89 -4.61 13.36 -12.57
CA ALA A 89 -3.64 12.28 -12.58
C ALA A 89 -2.64 12.29 -11.39
N VAL A 90 -2.51 13.42 -10.67
CA VAL A 90 -1.71 13.50 -9.43
C VAL A 90 -2.48 12.97 -8.22
N VAL A 91 -3.82 13.02 -8.26
CA VAL A 91 -4.67 12.52 -7.17
C VAL A 91 -4.82 11.00 -7.21
N GLY A 92 -4.90 10.42 -8.42
CA GLY A 92 -4.87 8.97 -8.63
C GLY A 92 -3.47 8.41 -8.46
#